data_AF-A0A345DSL4-F1
#
_entry.id   AF-A0A345DSL4-F1
#
_cell.length_a   1.000
_cell.length_b   1.000
_cell.length_c   1.000
_cell.angle_alpha   90.00
_cell.angle_beta   90.00
_cell.angle_gamma   90.00
#
_symmetry.space_group_name_H-M   'P 1'
#
loop_
_entity.id
_entity.type
_entity.pdbx_description
1 polymer ?
#
loop_
_entity_poly.entity_id
_entity_poly.type
_entity_poly.pdbx_seq_one_letter_code
_entity_poly.pdbx_strand_id
1 'polypeptide(L)'
;MKMISFCNKKGGVGKTTLCKNVAYKLADDNKRVLLISIAFLFFLWFYVSHKIDNIDSSKTKQQKSNKASDKEFKTLQLKMLALNNKYGIPKNNLTQHTLLVGTTGSGKTTTLMFLVKQLTQIFKQTTIIIDGKGDIDLINKVKQLDPNAFIWEIGGSTEYNPFATKDSAVLSDKIMSLFDFSEQYYRDKTKHYLLILLDVMLKNKIDITLNNIIEYFNIEKLLNLVDVKSTNYDMLSNNFAEKEISGMISKLDITNMQLNNSLSKNNSLLELITKHKTILFSINSLKYPELASSVGKIIIQDLKELTTLRPVNQKINVVLDKFNVFANETIVNLINKSRSFNY
;
A
#
# COMPACT_ATOMS: atom_id res chain seq x y z
N MET A 1 23.84 6.39 4.65
CA MET A 1 24.05 4.97 4.27
C MET A 1 22.77 4.18 4.63
N LYS A 2 22.17 3.46 3.66
CA LYS A 2 20.83 2.83 3.75
C LYS A 2 20.85 1.62 4.71
N MET A 3 19.96 1.59 5.70
CA MET A 3 19.72 0.43 6.59
C MET A 3 18.36 -0.20 6.28
N ILE A 4 18.28 -1.53 6.12
CA ILE A 4 17.06 -2.30 5.83
C ILE A 4 16.70 -3.12 7.06
N SER A 5 15.52 -2.89 7.65
CA SER A 5 15.12 -3.58 8.87
C SER A 5 14.29 -4.83 8.57
N PHE A 6 14.80 -5.99 8.95
CA PHE A 6 14.09 -7.27 8.91
C PHE A 6 13.58 -7.60 10.31
N CYS A 7 12.33 -7.97 10.45
CA CYS A 7 11.77 -8.45 11.70
C CYS A 7 11.25 -9.88 11.50
N ASN A 8 11.82 -10.85 12.21
CA ASN A 8 11.46 -12.27 12.05
C ASN A 8 10.74 -12.80 13.29
N LYS A 9 9.54 -13.36 13.13
CA LYS A 9 8.84 -14.14 14.16
C LYS A 9 8.99 -15.64 13.93
N LYS A 10 8.81 -16.44 14.99
CA LYS A 10 9.03 -17.90 14.99
C LYS A 10 8.34 -18.53 13.77
N GLY A 11 9.15 -19.05 12.84
CA GLY A 11 8.71 -19.61 11.58
C GLY A 11 9.20 -21.04 11.42
N GLY A 12 8.37 -21.91 10.85
CA GLY A 12 8.74 -23.27 10.43
C GLY A 12 9.96 -23.27 9.51
N VAL A 13 10.60 -24.45 9.41
CA VAL A 13 11.85 -24.70 8.70
C VAL A 13 11.78 -24.09 7.28
N GLY A 14 12.71 -23.19 6.93
CA GLY A 14 12.80 -22.57 5.60
C GLY A 14 12.54 -21.06 5.53
N LYS A 15 11.53 -20.50 6.21
CA LYS A 15 11.21 -19.05 6.08
C LYS A 15 12.12 -18.14 6.91
N THR A 16 12.52 -18.60 8.10
CA THR A 16 13.58 -17.96 8.90
C THR A 16 14.91 -17.99 8.14
N THR A 17 15.20 -19.11 7.47
CA THR A 17 16.38 -19.29 6.62
C THR A 17 16.35 -18.35 5.42
N LEU A 18 15.21 -18.21 4.74
CA LEU A 18 15.05 -17.28 3.62
C LEU A 18 15.27 -15.82 4.06
N CYS A 19 14.67 -15.40 5.18
CA CYS A 19 14.92 -14.06 5.73
C CYS A 19 16.38 -13.81 6.04
N LYS A 20 17.02 -14.78 6.68
CA LYS A 20 18.44 -14.73 7.01
C LYS A 20 19.28 -14.64 5.74
N ASN A 21 18.98 -15.45 4.72
CA ASN A 21 19.69 -15.46 3.44
C ASN A 21 19.50 -14.18 2.62
N VAL A 22 18.29 -13.61 2.60
CA VAL A 22 18.01 -12.32 1.94
C VAL A 22 18.71 -11.19 2.68
N ALA A 23 18.67 -11.18 4.02
CA ALA A 23 19.39 -10.22 4.84
C ALA A 23 20.91 -10.31 4.62
N TYR A 24 21.47 -11.52 4.56
CA TYR A 24 22.87 -11.74 4.24
C TYR A 24 23.24 -11.28 2.84
N LYS A 25 22.46 -11.64 1.82
CA LYS A 25 22.74 -11.23 0.44
C LYS A 25 22.73 -9.70 0.29
N LEU A 26 21.82 -9.03 0.98
CA LEU A 26 21.79 -7.55 1.00
C LEU A 26 22.96 -6.97 1.79
N ALA A 27 23.42 -7.62 2.86
CA ALA A 27 24.61 -7.21 3.58
C ALA A 27 25.88 -7.38 2.73
N ASP A 28 26.00 -8.49 1.99
CA ASP A 28 27.08 -8.77 1.05
C ASP A 28 27.14 -7.72 -0.07
N ASP A 29 25.98 -7.21 -0.51
CA ASP A 29 25.86 -6.10 -1.47
C ASP A 29 26.11 -4.71 -0.82
N ASN A 30 26.84 -4.67 0.31
CA ASN A 30 27.20 -3.48 1.09
C ASN A 30 25.99 -2.63 1.57
N LYS A 31 24.79 -3.22 1.75
CA LYS A 31 23.67 -2.53 2.40
C LYS A 31 23.78 -2.70 3.92
N ARG A 32 23.46 -1.67 4.72
CA ARG A 32 23.28 -1.89 6.17
C ARG A 32 21.97 -2.66 6.36
N VAL A 33 21.96 -3.68 7.23
CA VAL A 33 20.77 -4.50 7.47
C VAL A 33 20.58 -4.63 8.99
N LEU A 34 19.39 -4.29 9.49
CA LEU A 34 18.99 -4.48 10.89
C LEU A 34 18.09 -5.71 10.98
N LEU A 35 18.64 -6.85 11.37
CA LEU A 35 17.87 -8.08 11.56
C LEU A 35 17.40 -8.20 13.02
N ILE A 36 16.08 -8.19 13.23
CA ILE A 36 15.41 -8.27 14.52
C ILE A 36 14.66 -9.60 14.59
N SER A 37 15.27 -10.61 15.19
CA SER A 37 14.59 -11.90 15.45
C SER A 37 13.81 -11.83 16.75
N ILE A 38 12.48 -11.89 16.68
CA ILE A 38 11.56 -12.00 17.82
C ILE A 38 11.36 -13.48 18.23
N ALA A 39 11.89 -14.44 17.47
CA ALA A 39 11.56 -15.86 17.59
C ALA A 39 12.23 -16.61 18.75
N PHE A 40 13.46 -16.26 19.16
CA PHE A 40 14.21 -16.98 20.19
C PHE A 40 15.39 -16.14 20.69
N LEU A 41 15.79 -16.40 21.93
CA LEU A 41 16.81 -15.78 22.78
C LEU A 41 18.26 -15.75 22.26
N PHE A 42 18.53 -15.88 20.95
CA PHE A 42 19.90 -15.92 20.43
C PHE A 42 20.23 -14.70 19.56
N PHE A 43 21.22 -13.95 20.06
CA PHE A 43 21.95 -12.88 19.41
C PHE A 43 22.60 -13.36 18.09
N LEU A 44 22.55 -12.52 17.06
CA LEU A 44 23.68 -12.35 16.14
C LEU A 44 23.87 -10.85 15.94
N TRP A 45 24.67 -10.26 16.82
CA TRP A 45 25.12 -8.88 16.71
C TRP A 45 26.36 -8.88 15.83
N PHE A 46 26.20 -8.58 14.54
CA PHE A 46 27.34 -8.37 13.64
C PHE A 46 27.68 -6.89 13.64
N TYR A 47 28.45 -6.47 14.64
CA TYR A 47 29.16 -5.20 14.64
C TYR A 47 30.63 -5.50 14.36
N VAL A 48 31.02 -5.57 13.08
CA VAL A 48 32.44 -5.51 12.74
C VAL A 48 32.86 -4.05 12.84
N SER A 49 33.28 -3.67 14.05
CA SER A 49 34.27 -2.62 14.24
C SER A 49 35.02 -2.96 15.52
N HIS A 50 36.31 -3.26 15.35
CA HIS A 50 37.31 -3.55 16.38
C HIS A 50 37.03 -2.95 17.76
N LYS A 51 36.82 -3.83 18.76
CA LYS A 51 37.65 -3.96 19.97
C LYS A 51 37.03 -5.03 20.87
N ILE A 52 37.77 -6.12 21.02
CA ILE A 52 37.69 -7.01 22.17
C ILE A 52 38.08 -6.18 23.40
N ASP A 53 37.26 -6.20 24.45
CA ASP A 53 37.74 -6.35 25.81
C ASP A 53 36.60 -6.83 26.71
N ASN A 54 36.88 -7.97 27.35
CA ASN A 54 36.26 -8.68 28.46
C ASN A 54 35.11 -7.97 29.20
N ILE A 55 34.08 -8.72 29.59
CA ILE A 55 33.61 -8.73 30.98
C ILE A 55 32.84 -10.02 31.26
N ASP A 56 33.35 -10.68 32.28
CA ASP A 56 32.90 -11.89 32.92
C ASP A 56 31.59 -11.70 33.71
N SER A 57 31.05 -12.82 34.13
CA SER A 57 29.81 -13.03 34.89
C SER A 57 29.47 -12.03 36.04
N SER A 58 28.17 -11.75 36.23
CA SER A 58 27.54 -11.81 37.57
C SER A 58 26.01 -11.84 37.50
N LYS A 59 25.45 -12.94 37.99
CA LYS A 59 24.03 -13.14 38.30
C LYS A 59 23.76 -12.57 39.70
N THR A 60 23.06 -11.44 39.83
CA THR A 60 22.16 -11.12 40.98
C THR A 60 21.65 -9.68 40.88
N LYS A 61 20.36 -9.50 40.54
CA LYS A 61 19.46 -8.37 40.92
C LYS A 61 18.15 -8.40 40.11
N GLN A 62 17.45 -9.54 40.10
CA GLN A 62 16.08 -9.63 39.60
C GLN A 62 15.12 -9.48 40.79
N GLN A 63 14.69 -8.25 41.11
CA GLN A 63 13.38 -8.00 41.77
C GLN A 63 13.09 -6.52 42.03
N LYS A 64 14.10 -5.62 42.05
CA LYS A 64 13.87 -4.17 42.21
C LYS A 64 13.77 -3.37 40.89
N SER A 65 13.94 -4.00 39.72
CA SER A 65 14.03 -3.31 38.42
C SER A 65 12.70 -3.08 37.68
N ASN A 66 11.61 -3.76 38.03
CA ASN A 66 10.40 -3.77 37.19
C ASN A 66 9.64 -2.43 37.12
N LYS A 67 9.62 -1.62 38.20
CA LYS A 67 8.91 -0.32 38.20
C LYS A 67 9.72 0.81 37.53
N ALA A 68 11.05 0.76 37.60
CA ALA A 68 11.93 1.73 36.94
C ALA A 68 12.00 1.47 35.43
N SER A 69 12.05 0.18 35.03
CA SER A 69 12.03 -0.23 33.62
C SER A 69 10.74 0.17 32.91
N ASP A 70 9.59 0.16 33.57
CA ASP A 70 8.31 0.55 32.95
C ASP A 70 8.23 2.06 32.67
N LYS A 71 8.83 2.89 33.53
CA LYS A 71 8.88 4.35 33.35
C LYS A 71 9.90 4.73 32.27
N GLU A 72 11.07 4.08 32.27
CA GLU A 72 12.04 4.20 31.17
C GLU A 72 11.49 3.69 29.85
N PHE A 73 10.76 2.56 29.85
CA PHE A 73 10.15 1.97 28.66
C PHE A 73 9.04 2.86 28.08
N LYS A 74 8.19 3.47 28.92
CA LYS A 74 7.24 4.51 28.49
C LYS A 74 7.95 5.72 27.87
N THR A 75 9.10 6.10 28.41
CA THR A 75 9.90 7.23 27.90
C THR A 75 10.63 6.86 26.59
N LEU A 76 11.07 5.61 26.45
CA LEU A 76 11.65 5.04 25.22
C LEU A 76 10.61 4.88 24.11
N GLN A 77 9.37 4.51 24.41
CA GLN A 77 8.26 4.46 23.44
C GLN A 77 7.97 5.81 22.77
N LEU A 78 8.25 6.93 23.44
CA LEU A 78 8.12 8.27 22.83
C LEU A 78 9.21 8.54 21.77
N LYS A 79 10.34 7.83 21.84
CA LYS A 79 11.51 7.98 20.95
C LYS A 79 11.71 6.79 20.00
N MET A 80 11.01 5.67 20.21
CA MET A 80 11.17 4.41 19.47
C MET A 80 9.82 3.71 19.28
N LEU A 81 9.62 3.10 18.13
CA LEU A 81 8.50 2.19 17.88
C LEU A 81 8.83 0.83 18.51
N ALA A 82 8.16 0.47 19.61
CA ALA A 82 8.44 -0.79 20.28
C ALA A 82 8.03 -1.99 19.40
N LEU A 83 8.83 -3.03 19.38
CA LEU A 83 8.49 -4.34 18.81
C LEU A 83 8.05 -5.33 19.89
N ASN A 84 8.61 -5.16 21.10
CA ASN A 84 8.20 -5.82 22.33
C ASN A 84 8.73 -5.01 23.53
N ASN A 85 8.66 -5.59 24.74
CA ASN A 85 9.09 -4.95 26.00
C ASN A 85 10.61 -4.71 26.11
N LYS A 86 11.40 -5.14 25.12
CA LYS A 86 12.88 -5.11 25.14
C LYS A 86 13.50 -4.45 23.91
N TYR A 87 12.82 -4.46 22.78
CA TYR A 87 13.34 -4.01 21.49
C TYR A 87 12.39 -3.04 20.82
N GLY A 88 12.93 -2.09 20.07
CA GLY A 88 12.16 -1.15 19.26
C GLY A 88 12.99 -0.58 18.12
N ILE A 89 12.31 -0.01 17.14
CA ILE A 89 12.91 0.70 16.02
C ILE A 89 13.01 2.18 16.39
N PRO A 90 14.20 2.80 16.37
CA PRO A 90 14.33 4.24 16.62
C PRO A 90 13.45 5.07 15.68
N LYS A 91 12.85 6.15 16.18
CA LYS A 91 11.99 7.04 15.36
C LYS A 91 12.69 7.56 14.09
N ASN A 92 14.01 7.78 14.17
CA ASN A 92 14.83 8.24 13.04
C ASN A 92 15.02 7.17 11.96
N ASN A 93 14.76 5.90 12.29
CA ASN A 93 14.82 4.77 11.37
C ASN A 93 13.43 4.38 10.83
N LEU A 94 12.34 5.04 11.26
CA LEU A 94 10.99 4.73 10.76
C LEU A 94 10.76 5.14 9.31
N THR A 95 11.59 6.01 8.73
CA THR A 95 11.61 6.29 7.29
C THR A 95 12.32 5.20 6.48
N GLN A 96 12.68 4.09 7.14
CA GLN A 96 13.23 2.90 6.50
C GLN A 96 12.14 1.84 6.40
N HIS A 97 11.97 1.31 5.19
CA HIS A 97 11.12 0.16 4.93
C HIS A 97 11.46 -1.00 5.87
N THR A 98 10.42 -1.58 6.48
CA THR A 98 10.54 -2.68 7.44
C THR A 98 9.84 -3.92 6.87
N LEU A 99 10.55 -5.04 6.79
CA LEU A 99 9.99 -6.32 6.36
C LEU A 99 9.68 -7.19 7.58
N LEU A 100 8.40 -7.51 7.81
CA LEU A 100 7.97 -8.44 8.85
C LEU A 100 7.69 -9.83 8.26
N VAL A 101 8.44 -10.84 8.70
CA VAL A 101 8.32 -12.22 8.22
C VAL A 101 8.00 -13.18 9.35
N GLY A 102 7.23 -14.22 9.01
CA GLY A 102 6.74 -15.24 9.91
C GLY A 102 5.79 -16.19 9.18
N THR A 103 5.52 -17.37 9.74
CA THR A 103 4.53 -18.31 9.22
C THR A 103 3.10 -17.92 9.64
N THR A 104 2.08 -18.55 9.06
CA THR A 104 0.71 -18.47 9.60
C THR A 104 0.73 -18.93 11.07
N GLY A 105 -0.03 -18.26 11.93
CA GLY A 105 -0.05 -18.54 13.37
C GLY A 105 1.16 -18.01 14.17
N SER A 106 2.22 -17.49 13.53
CA SER A 106 3.39 -16.94 14.24
C SER A 106 3.15 -15.61 14.97
N GLY A 107 1.93 -15.05 14.87
CA GLY A 107 1.57 -13.77 15.47
C GLY A 107 1.98 -12.55 14.66
N LYS A 108 2.20 -12.67 13.33
CA LYS A 108 2.48 -11.54 12.42
C LYS A 108 1.43 -10.44 12.56
N THR A 109 0.16 -10.78 12.34
CA THR A 109 -0.98 -9.84 12.43
C THR A 109 -1.04 -9.17 13.80
N THR A 110 -0.79 -9.91 14.89
CA THR A 110 -0.73 -9.33 16.24
C THR A 110 0.41 -8.30 16.38
N THR A 111 1.60 -8.59 15.83
CA THR A 111 2.70 -7.59 15.78
C THR A 111 2.30 -6.38 14.97
N LEU A 112 1.69 -6.62 13.81
CA LEU A 112 1.31 -5.56 12.89
C LEU A 112 0.34 -4.60 13.56
N MET A 113 -0.68 -5.13 14.22
CA MET A 113 -1.64 -4.32 14.99
C MET A 113 -0.97 -3.60 16.16
N PHE A 114 0.00 -4.21 16.82
CA PHE A 114 0.79 -3.53 17.86
C PHE A 114 1.62 -2.36 17.29
N LEU A 115 2.17 -2.48 16.09
CA LEU A 115 2.87 -1.38 15.42
C LEU A 115 1.92 -0.28 14.98
N VAL A 116 0.80 -0.65 14.32
CA VAL A 116 -0.25 0.28 13.91
C VAL A 116 -0.73 1.09 15.12
N LYS A 117 -1.00 0.43 16.27
CA LYS A 117 -1.42 1.09 17.51
C LYS A 117 -0.45 2.18 17.94
N GLN A 118 0.84 1.91 17.92
CA GLN A 118 1.85 2.89 18.32
C GLN A 118 1.96 4.03 17.30
N LEU A 119 1.96 3.72 16.00
CA LEU A 119 2.01 4.72 14.92
C LEU A 119 0.84 5.70 15.00
N THR A 120 -0.38 5.19 15.20
CA THR A 120 -1.59 6.03 15.21
C THR A 120 -1.83 6.69 16.56
N GLN A 121 -1.68 5.98 17.69
CA GLN A 121 -2.06 6.50 19.00
C GLN A 121 -0.93 7.26 19.71
N ILE A 122 0.32 6.82 19.56
CA ILE A 122 1.50 7.45 20.21
C ILE A 122 2.10 8.50 19.28
N PHE A 123 2.42 8.12 18.03
CA PHE A 123 3.07 9.03 17.08
C PHE A 123 2.09 9.94 16.33
N LYS A 124 0.78 9.71 16.45
CA LYS A 124 -0.29 10.48 15.78
C LYS A 124 -0.19 10.52 14.25
N GLN A 125 0.46 9.51 13.67
CA GLN A 125 0.69 9.39 12.23
C GLN A 125 -0.46 8.64 11.57
N THR A 126 -0.76 9.01 10.33
CA THR A 126 -1.72 8.27 9.52
C THR A 126 -1.10 6.95 9.07
N THR A 127 -1.85 5.87 9.14
CA THR A 127 -1.43 4.53 8.72
C THR A 127 -2.44 3.94 7.76
N ILE A 128 -1.97 3.60 6.57
CA ILE A 128 -2.73 2.94 5.51
C ILE A 128 -2.35 1.46 5.52
N ILE A 129 -3.32 0.59 5.65
CA ILE A 129 -3.15 -0.87 5.68
C ILE A 129 -3.80 -1.43 4.41
N ILE A 130 -3.06 -2.22 3.67
CA ILE A 130 -3.57 -2.97 2.52
C ILE A 130 -3.45 -4.45 2.88
N ASP A 131 -4.59 -5.09 3.08
CA ASP A 131 -4.70 -6.50 3.43
C ASP A 131 -5.10 -7.34 2.21
N GLY A 132 -4.19 -8.19 1.73
CA GLY A 132 -4.49 -9.14 0.64
C GLY A 132 -5.26 -10.39 1.06
N LYS A 133 -5.58 -10.60 2.35
CA LYS A 133 -6.33 -11.79 2.80
C LYS A 133 -7.83 -11.57 2.80
N GLY A 134 -8.30 -10.35 3.05
CA GLY A 134 -9.72 -10.13 3.34
C GLY A 134 -10.09 -10.65 4.73
N ASP A 135 -9.20 -10.50 5.72
CA ASP A 135 -9.39 -11.13 7.03
C ASP A 135 -10.36 -10.31 7.91
N ILE A 136 -11.54 -10.87 8.17
CA ILE A 136 -12.55 -10.25 9.05
C ILE A 136 -11.98 -9.99 10.44
N ASP A 137 -11.06 -10.84 10.93
CA ASP A 137 -10.40 -10.61 12.22
C ASP A 137 -9.55 -9.34 12.22
N LEU A 138 -8.92 -9.01 11.10
CA LEU A 138 -8.12 -7.79 10.97
C LEU A 138 -9.04 -6.56 10.97
N ILE A 139 -10.14 -6.61 10.23
CA ILE A 139 -11.18 -5.56 10.21
C ILE A 139 -11.67 -5.30 11.64
N ASN A 140 -12.04 -6.35 12.37
CA ASN A 140 -12.52 -6.24 13.75
C ASN A 140 -11.46 -5.64 14.69
N LYS A 141 -10.20 -6.07 14.56
CA LYS A 141 -9.08 -5.51 15.35
C LYS A 141 -8.83 -4.04 15.03
N VAL A 142 -8.97 -3.63 13.77
CA VAL A 142 -8.84 -2.22 13.37
C VAL A 142 -9.97 -1.39 13.96
N LYS A 143 -11.23 -1.83 13.85
CA LYS A 143 -12.40 -1.15 14.47
C LYS A 143 -12.27 -1.02 15.98
N GLN A 144 -11.76 -2.06 16.66
CA GLN A 144 -11.51 -2.02 18.10
C GLN A 144 -10.40 -1.04 18.48
N LEU A 145 -9.36 -0.90 17.65
CA LEU A 145 -8.23 0.00 17.90
C LEU A 145 -8.57 1.46 17.61
N ASP A 146 -9.34 1.68 16.54
CA ASP A 146 -9.76 2.99 16.04
C ASP A 146 -11.20 2.89 15.51
N PRO A 147 -12.22 3.23 16.32
CA PRO A 147 -13.62 3.22 15.90
C PRO A 147 -13.91 4.17 14.73
N ASN A 148 -13.06 5.16 14.49
CA ASN A 148 -13.16 6.11 13.39
C ASN A 148 -12.30 5.69 12.18
N ALA A 149 -11.79 4.46 12.15
CA ALA A 149 -11.02 3.95 11.02
C ALA A 149 -11.89 3.92 9.75
N PHE A 150 -11.31 4.34 8.63
CA PHE A 150 -11.91 4.11 7.32
C PHE A 150 -11.59 2.70 6.87
N ILE A 151 -12.61 1.93 6.47
CA ILE A 151 -12.46 0.53 6.06
C ILE A 151 -13.18 0.35 4.74
N TRP A 152 -12.43 -0.03 3.72
CA TRP A 152 -12.92 -0.32 2.38
C TRP A 152 -12.70 -1.79 2.06
N GLU A 153 -13.70 -2.41 1.43
CA GLU A 153 -13.71 -3.83 1.08
C GLU A 153 -14.19 -3.98 -0.36
N ILE A 154 -13.63 -4.95 -1.10
CA ILE A 154 -14.14 -5.31 -2.43
C ILE A 154 -15.61 -5.71 -2.33
N GLY A 155 -16.49 -5.00 -3.06
CA GLY A 155 -17.93 -5.26 -3.07
C GLY A 155 -18.66 -4.82 -1.79
N GLY A 156 -17.97 -4.12 -0.88
CA GLY A 156 -18.55 -3.55 0.33
C GLY A 156 -19.35 -2.27 0.06
N SER A 157 -20.06 -1.79 1.08
CA SER A 157 -20.88 -0.57 1.00
C SER A 157 -20.11 0.73 1.16
N THR A 158 -18.84 0.67 1.58
CA THR A 158 -18.02 1.87 1.77
C THR A 158 -17.42 2.30 0.45
N GLU A 159 -17.63 3.55 0.08
CA GLU A 159 -17.15 4.14 -1.16
C GLU A 159 -15.72 4.68 -1.04
N TYR A 160 -14.90 4.48 -2.06
CA TYR A 160 -13.55 5.04 -2.20
C TYR A 160 -13.33 5.58 -3.62
N ASN A 161 -12.68 6.73 -3.75
CA ASN A 161 -12.41 7.37 -5.03
C ASN A 161 -10.91 7.36 -5.37
N PRO A 162 -10.42 6.36 -6.12
CA PRO A 162 -9.05 6.35 -6.64
C PRO A 162 -8.89 7.22 -7.90
N PHE A 163 -9.96 7.81 -8.43
CA PHE A 163 -9.99 8.57 -9.68
C PHE A 163 -10.22 10.07 -9.46
N ALA A 164 -9.93 10.59 -8.25
CA ALA A 164 -10.22 11.97 -7.89
C ALA A 164 -9.35 13.02 -8.61
N THR A 165 -8.24 12.59 -9.22
CA THR A 165 -7.31 13.47 -9.93
C THR A 165 -7.91 14.11 -11.17
N LYS A 166 -7.33 15.22 -11.59
CA LYS A 166 -7.71 15.96 -12.81
C LYS A 166 -6.71 15.79 -13.95
N ASP A 167 -5.75 14.89 -13.77
CA ASP A 167 -4.77 14.52 -14.79
C ASP A 167 -5.26 13.30 -15.57
N SER A 168 -5.64 13.50 -16.84
CA SER A 168 -6.14 12.44 -17.72
C SER A 168 -5.10 11.34 -18.00
N ALA A 169 -3.80 11.67 -17.98
CA ALA A 169 -2.74 10.69 -18.18
C ALA A 169 -2.61 9.77 -16.95
N VAL A 170 -2.68 10.34 -15.74
CA VAL A 170 -2.67 9.55 -14.49
C VAL A 170 -3.94 8.68 -14.38
N LEU A 171 -5.11 9.24 -14.73
CA LEU A 171 -6.36 8.47 -14.78
C LEU A 171 -6.29 7.33 -15.78
N SER A 172 -5.77 7.59 -16.98
CA SER A 172 -5.58 6.59 -18.03
C SER A 172 -4.67 5.46 -17.54
N ASP A 173 -3.52 5.77 -16.94
CA ASP A 173 -2.62 4.75 -16.40
C ASP A 173 -3.24 3.93 -15.26
N LYS A 174 -4.04 4.56 -14.39
CA LYS A 174 -4.80 3.88 -13.33
C LYS A 174 -5.79 2.88 -13.91
N ILE A 175 -6.63 3.32 -14.84
CA ILE A 175 -7.66 2.50 -15.45
C ILE A 175 -7.03 1.40 -16.31
N MET A 176 -6.04 1.72 -17.15
CA MET A 176 -5.32 0.75 -17.99
C MET A 176 -4.70 -0.38 -17.16
N SER A 177 -4.31 -0.12 -15.91
CA SER A 177 -3.73 -1.17 -15.04
C SER A 177 -4.71 -2.22 -14.53
N LEU A 178 -6.02 -1.99 -14.70
CA LEU A 178 -7.03 -3.02 -14.44
C LEU A 178 -6.91 -4.20 -15.41
N PHE A 179 -6.24 -4.00 -16.53
CA PHE A 179 -6.20 -4.90 -17.66
C PHE A 179 -4.78 -5.37 -17.95
N ASP A 180 -4.66 -6.61 -18.40
CA ASP A 180 -3.45 -7.14 -18.98
C ASP A 180 -3.70 -7.28 -20.49
N PHE A 181 -2.76 -6.79 -21.30
CA PHE A 181 -2.86 -6.80 -22.76
C PHE A 181 -1.85 -7.80 -23.31
N SER A 182 -2.31 -8.74 -24.14
CA SER A 182 -1.44 -9.65 -24.88
C SER A 182 -0.76 -8.98 -26.08
N GLU A 183 -1.42 -7.96 -26.65
CA GLU A 183 -1.02 -7.30 -27.89
C GLU A 183 -0.85 -5.80 -27.70
N GLN A 184 0.31 -5.30 -28.11
CA GLN A 184 0.67 -3.90 -27.93
C GLN A 184 -0.17 -2.95 -28.80
N TYR A 185 -0.58 -3.38 -30.00
CA TYR A 185 -1.46 -2.59 -30.86
C TYR A 185 -2.78 -2.22 -30.17
N TYR A 186 -3.51 -3.21 -29.64
CA TYR A 186 -4.78 -2.97 -28.93
C TYR A 186 -4.58 -2.16 -27.66
N ARG A 187 -3.49 -2.40 -26.93
CA ARG A 187 -3.13 -1.61 -25.74
C ARG A 187 -2.99 -0.13 -26.08
N ASP A 188 -2.21 0.20 -27.11
CA ASP A 188 -1.88 1.57 -27.45
C ASP A 188 -3.09 2.31 -28.05
N LYS A 189 -3.88 1.64 -28.89
CA LYS A 189 -5.17 2.14 -29.39
C LYS A 189 -6.15 2.43 -28.25
N THR A 190 -6.32 1.49 -27.34
CA THR A 190 -7.23 1.65 -26.20
C THR A 190 -6.77 2.75 -25.27
N LYS A 191 -5.46 2.86 -24.99
CA LYS A 191 -4.90 3.94 -24.19
C LYS A 191 -5.17 5.30 -24.83
N HIS A 192 -4.99 5.42 -26.14
CA HIS A 192 -5.25 6.65 -26.87
C HIS A 192 -6.73 7.06 -26.79
N TYR A 193 -7.63 6.11 -27.02
CA TYR A 193 -9.08 6.34 -26.87
C TYR A 193 -9.43 6.82 -25.47
N LEU A 194 -8.93 6.11 -24.45
CA LEU A 194 -9.20 6.42 -23.05
C LEU A 194 -8.68 7.80 -22.63
N LEU A 195 -7.53 8.24 -23.16
CA LEU A 195 -7.02 9.59 -22.92
C LEU A 195 -7.98 10.66 -23.44
N ILE A 196 -8.51 10.48 -24.66
CA ILE A 196 -9.49 11.40 -25.25
C ILE A 196 -10.79 11.40 -24.43
N LEU A 197 -11.31 10.20 -24.10
CA LEU A 197 -12.50 10.04 -23.26
C LEU A 197 -12.37 10.80 -21.93
N LEU A 198 -11.28 10.59 -21.19
CA LEU A 198 -11.07 11.21 -19.89
C LEU A 198 -10.89 12.73 -19.99
N ASP A 199 -10.16 13.22 -21.00
CA ASP A 199 -10.01 14.65 -21.24
C ASP A 199 -11.36 15.34 -21.54
N VAL A 200 -12.18 14.73 -22.39
CA VAL A 200 -13.53 15.21 -22.71
C VAL A 200 -14.43 15.20 -21.47
N MET A 201 -14.43 14.12 -20.68
CA MET A 201 -15.21 14.03 -19.44
C MET A 201 -14.80 15.12 -18.43
N LEU A 202 -13.48 15.33 -18.25
CA LEU A 202 -12.96 16.35 -17.34
C LEU A 202 -13.35 17.77 -17.77
N LYS A 203 -13.22 18.10 -19.07
CA LYS A 203 -13.62 19.41 -19.62
C LYS A 203 -15.12 19.68 -19.45
N ASN A 204 -15.94 18.64 -19.59
CA ASN A 204 -17.39 18.70 -19.39
C ASN A 204 -17.81 18.56 -17.91
N LYS A 205 -16.86 18.51 -16.96
CA LYS A 205 -17.11 18.39 -15.51
C LYS A 205 -17.92 17.15 -15.14
N ILE A 206 -17.78 16.07 -15.90
CA ILE A 206 -18.39 14.78 -15.60
C ILE A 206 -17.54 14.08 -14.53
N ASP A 207 -18.18 13.55 -13.48
CA ASP A 207 -17.50 12.80 -12.42
C ASP A 207 -16.81 11.56 -13.01
N ILE A 208 -15.52 11.36 -12.70
CA ILE A 208 -14.77 10.18 -13.17
C ILE A 208 -15.09 9.00 -12.25
N THR A 209 -16.10 8.22 -12.63
CA THR A 209 -16.51 6.97 -11.97
C THR A 209 -16.52 5.85 -13.00
N LEU A 210 -16.43 4.58 -12.57
CA LEU A 210 -16.52 3.46 -13.51
C LEU A 210 -17.84 3.48 -14.29
N ASN A 211 -18.96 3.81 -13.64
CA ASN A 211 -20.27 3.96 -14.28
C ASN A 211 -20.24 5.00 -15.42
N ASN A 212 -19.75 6.21 -15.14
CA ASN A 212 -19.67 7.27 -16.15
C ASN A 212 -18.64 6.93 -17.25
N ILE A 213 -17.52 6.31 -16.89
CA ILE A 213 -16.53 5.86 -17.87
C ILE A 213 -17.18 4.87 -18.82
N ILE A 214 -17.88 3.84 -18.32
CA ILE A 214 -18.58 2.84 -19.13
C ILE A 214 -19.65 3.49 -20.00
N GLU A 215 -20.44 4.41 -19.44
CA GLU A 215 -21.48 5.12 -20.17
C GLU A 215 -20.92 5.91 -21.36
N TYR A 216 -19.91 6.74 -21.13
CA TYR A 216 -19.33 7.59 -22.16
C TYR A 216 -18.24 6.89 -22.97
N PHE A 217 -17.90 5.64 -22.65
CA PHE A 217 -17.02 4.83 -23.50
C PHE A 217 -17.67 4.55 -24.87
N ASN A 218 -19.00 4.56 -24.95
CA ASN A 218 -19.71 4.51 -26.21
C ASN A 218 -19.37 5.75 -27.07
N ILE A 219 -18.90 5.52 -28.30
CA ILE A 219 -18.38 6.57 -29.19
C ILE A 219 -19.47 7.61 -29.49
N GLU A 220 -20.70 7.19 -29.77
CA GLU A 220 -21.80 8.11 -30.08
C GLU A 220 -22.13 9.02 -28.89
N LYS A 221 -22.19 8.46 -27.67
CA LYS A 221 -22.38 9.25 -26.45
C LYS A 221 -21.24 10.23 -26.21
N LEU A 222 -20.00 9.84 -26.50
CA LEU A 222 -18.84 10.71 -26.36
C LEU A 222 -18.82 11.83 -27.41
N LEU A 223 -19.19 11.53 -28.66
CA LEU A 223 -19.28 12.50 -29.75
C LEU A 223 -20.25 13.63 -29.42
N ASN A 224 -21.34 13.34 -28.70
CA ASN A 224 -22.30 14.35 -28.24
C ASN A 224 -21.71 15.35 -27.21
N LEU A 225 -20.53 15.07 -26.65
CA LEU A 225 -19.83 15.94 -25.69
C LEU A 225 -18.72 16.80 -26.31
N VAL A 226 -18.48 16.67 -27.61
CA VAL A 226 -17.42 17.39 -28.32
C VAL A 226 -18.00 18.21 -29.47
N ASP A 227 -17.40 19.37 -29.74
CA ASP A 227 -17.75 20.17 -30.91
C ASP A 227 -17.42 19.38 -32.18
N VAL A 228 -18.37 19.32 -33.12
CA VAL A 228 -18.25 18.64 -34.43
C VAL A 228 -17.03 19.13 -35.22
N LYS A 229 -16.59 20.38 -34.99
CA LYS A 229 -15.41 20.96 -35.65
C LYS A 229 -14.09 20.71 -34.92
N SER A 230 -14.11 20.01 -33.78
CA SER A 230 -12.91 19.78 -32.98
C SER A 230 -12.05 18.63 -33.50
N THR A 231 -10.75 18.67 -33.21
CA THR A 231 -9.82 17.57 -33.48
C THR A 231 -10.22 16.27 -32.79
N ASN A 232 -10.84 16.36 -31.60
CA ASN A 232 -11.31 15.19 -30.87
C ASN A 232 -12.48 14.52 -31.61
N TYR A 233 -13.40 15.29 -32.20
CA TYR A 233 -14.50 14.73 -32.99
C TYR A 233 -13.97 13.93 -34.19
N ASP A 234 -13.07 14.52 -34.98
CA ASP A 234 -12.46 13.85 -36.13
C ASP A 234 -11.72 12.56 -35.74
N MET A 235 -10.92 12.62 -34.66
CA MET A 235 -10.23 11.42 -34.15
C MET A 235 -11.21 10.33 -33.72
N LEU A 236 -12.28 10.69 -32.99
CA LEU A 236 -13.27 9.73 -32.50
C LEU A 236 -14.08 9.10 -33.64
N SER A 237 -14.44 9.88 -34.66
CA SER A 237 -15.24 9.38 -35.79
C SER A 237 -14.44 8.53 -36.78
N ASN A 238 -13.15 8.84 -36.97
CA ASN A 238 -12.38 8.28 -38.09
C ASN A 238 -11.27 7.30 -37.68
N ASN A 239 -10.76 7.37 -36.44
CA ASN A 239 -9.52 6.66 -36.05
C ASN A 239 -9.72 5.48 -35.09
N PHE A 240 -10.95 5.23 -34.63
CA PHE A 240 -11.29 4.12 -33.73
C PHE A 240 -12.44 3.30 -34.30
N ALA A 241 -12.26 1.98 -34.37
CA ALA A 241 -13.36 1.06 -34.62
C ALA A 241 -13.86 0.48 -33.29
N GLU A 242 -15.19 0.36 -33.11
CA GLU A 242 -15.78 -0.17 -31.87
C GLU A 242 -15.19 -1.53 -31.47
N LYS A 243 -14.94 -2.41 -32.45
CA LYS A 243 -14.32 -3.72 -32.23
C LYS A 243 -12.93 -3.67 -31.58
N GLU A 244 -12.18 -2.58 -31.78
CA GLU A 244 -10.83 -2.41 -31.23
C GLU A 244 -10.85 -2.04 -29.75
N ILE A 245 -11.98 -1.50 -29.26
CA ILE A 245 -12.12 -0.96 -27.90
C ILE A 245 -13.18 -1.70 -27.07
N SER A 246 -14.02 -2.54 -27.69
CA SER A 246 -15.12 -3.26 -27.05
C SER A 246 -14.68 -4.18 -25.92
N GLY A 247 -13.52 -4.84 -26.06
CA GLY A 247 -12.96 -5.72 -25.02
C GLY A 247 -12.70 -4.98 -23.71
N MET A 248 -12.29 -3.70 -23.78
CA MET A 248 -12.10 -2.88 -22.59
C MET A 248 -13.43 -2.55 -21.91
N ILE A 249 -14.48 -2.23 -22.67
CA ILE A 249 -15.81 -1.95 -22.12
C ILE A 249 -16.32 -3.16 -21.34
N SER A 250 -16.26 -4.36 -21.93
CA SER A 250 -16.73 -5.57 -21.28
C SER A 250 -15.99 -5.85 -19.97
N LYS A 251 -14.67 -5.66 -19.95
CA LYS A 251 -13.89 -5.90 -18.73
C LYS A 251 -14.06 -4.78 -17.69
N LEU A 252 -14.27 -3.52 -18.10
CA LEU A 252 -14.69 -2.43 -17.20
C LEU A 252 -16.02 -2.75 -16.54
N ASP A 253 -17.00 -3.20 -17.32
CA ASP A 253 -18.35 -3.54 -16.84
C ASP A 253 -18.31 -4.70 -15.84
N ILE A 254 -17.63 -5.80 -16.18
CA ILE A 254 -17.41 -6.93 -15.25
C ILE A 254 -16.74 -6.45 -13.95
N THR A 255 -15.71 -5.61 -14.05
CA THR A 255 -15.00 -5.08 -12.89
C THR A 255 -15.92 -4.23 -12.02
N ASN A 256 -16.71 -3.35 -12.63
CA ASN A 256 -17.65 -2.48 -11.96
C ASN A 256 -18.76 -3.28 -11.24
N MET A 257 -19.32 -4.30 -11.90
CA MET A 257 -20.29 -5.22 -11.31
C MET A 257 -19.72 -5.95 -10.08
N GLN A 258 -18.49 -6.44 -10.17
CA GLN A 258 -17.85 -7.14 -9.04
C GLN A 258 -17.48 -6.22 -7.88
N LEU A 259 -17.17 -4.95 -8.17
CA LEU A 259 -16.90 -3.93 -7.16
C LEU A 259 -18.18 -3.40 -6.51
N ASN A 260 -19.35 -3.59 -7.12
CA ASN A 260 -20.64 -3.17 -6.58
C ASN A 260 -20.64 -1.70 -6.09
N ASN A 261 -20.15 -0.78 -6.93
CA ASN A 261 -20.01 0.66 -6.64
C ASN A 261 -19.10 1.02 -5.44
N SER A 262 -18.33 0.07 -4.89
CA SER A 262 -17.35 0.37 -3.84
C SER A 262 -16.25 1.33 -4.32
N LEU A 263 -15.94 1.36 -5.62
CA LEU A 263 -15.20 2.46 -6.25
C LEU A 263 -16.18 3.49 -6.81
N SER A 264 -16.17 4.68 -6.23
CA SER A 264 -17.15 5.75 -6.51
C SER A 264 -16.46 7.11 -6.51
N LYS A 265 -17.22 8.20 -6.49
CA LYS A 265 -16.72 9.58 -6.48
C LYS A 265 -16.34 10.12 -5.10
N ASN A 266 -16.78 9.46 -4.04
CA ASN A 266 -16.57 9.91 -2.67
C ASN A 266 -15.27 9.34 -2.07
N ASN A 267 -14.73 10.05 -1.08
CA ASN A 267 -13.56 9.62 -0.31
C ASN A 267 -12.29 9.45 -1.15
N SER A 268 -11.75 10.55 -1.69
CA SER A 268 -10.41 10.52 -2.28
C SER A 268 -9.35 10.13 -1.24
N LEU A 269 -8.24 9.53 -1.66
CA LEU A 269 -7.19 9.13 -0.72
C LEU A 269 -6.61 10.35 0.02
N LEU A 270 -6.49 11.50 -0.65
CA LEU A 270 -6.06 12.76 -0.04
C LEU A 270 -7.01 13.19 1.09
N GLU A 271 -8.33 13.12 0.88
CA GLU A 271 -9.29 13.39 1.95
C GLU A 271 -9.17 12.39 3.09
N LEU A 272 -9.07 11.09 2.77
CA LEU A 272 -9.01 10.04 3.77
C LEU A 272 -7.85 10.23 4.74
N ILE A 273 -6.65 10.58 4.23
CA ILE A 273 -5.48 10.77 5.10
C ILE A 273 -5.57 12.00 6.00
N THR A 274 -6.45 12.96 5.67
CA THR A 274 -6.73 14.14 6.51
C THR A 274 -7.78 13.86 7.56
N LYS A 275 -8.78 13.04 7.24
CA LYS A 275 -9.93 12.73 8.11
C LYS A 275 -9.67 11.56 9.06
N HIS A 276 -8.84 10.59 8.65
CA HIS A 276 -8.65 9.33 9.37
C HIS A 276 -7.18 9.10 9.76
N LYS A 277 -6.97 8.50 10.93
CA LYS A 277 -5.64 8.02 11.36
C LYS A 277 -5.36 6.60 10.92
N THR A 278 -6.40 5.79 10.77
CA THR A 278 -6.30 4.42 10.28
C THR A 278 -7.18 4.26 9.04
N ILE A 279 -6.58 3.79 7.96
CA ILE A 279 -7.26 3.48 6.70
C ILE A 279 -6.94 2.03 6.37
N LEU A 280 -7.94 1.19 6.14
CA LEU A 280 -7.79 -0.21 5.77
C LEU A 280 -8.45 -0.48 4.42
N PHE A 281 -7.67 -0.98 3.47
CA PHE A 281 -8.15 -1.60 2.25
C PHE A 281 -8.08 -3.11 2.41
N SER A 282 -9.24 -3.76 2.53
CA SER A 282 -9.35 -5.22 2.65
C SER A 282 -9.67 -5.83 1.28
N ILE A 283 -8.67 -6.47 0.69
CA ILE A 283 -8.68 -7.01 -0.66
C ILE A 283 -8.64 -8.53 -0.53
N ASN A 284 -9.80 -9.19 -0.63
CA ASN A 284 -9.90 -10.63 -0.47
C ASN A 284 -9.38 -11.38 -1.71
N SER A 285 -8.05 -11.54 -1.80
CA SER A 285 -7.40 -12.20 -2.95
C SER A 285 -7.68 -13.69 -3.03
N LEU A 286 -8.17 -14.31 -1.94
CA LEU A 286 -8.57 -15.72 -1.95
C LEU A 286 -9.92 -15.91 -2.63
N LYS A 287 -10.85 -14.97 -2.42
CA LYS A 287 -12.18 -14.99 -3.04
C LYS A 287 -12.17 -14.44 -4.46
N TYR A 288 -11.39 -13.39 -4.71
CA TYR A 288 -11.38 -12.67 -5.99
C TYR A 288 -9.94 -12.42 -6.49
N PRO A 289 -9.21 -13.44 -6.95
CA PRO A 289 -7.77 -13.32 -7.25
C PRO A 289 -7.46 -12.29 -8.35
N GLU A 290 -8.18 -12.32 -9.48
CA GLU A 290 -7.97 -11.36 -10.57
C GLU A 290 -8.33 -9.93 -10.14
N LEU A 291 -9.53 -9.73 -9.61
CA LEU A 291 -10.00 -8.43 -9.17
C LEU A 291 -9.11 -7.85 -8.06
N ALA A 292 -8.66 -8.68 -7.11
CA ALA A 292 -7.74 -8.26 -6.05
C ALA A 292 -6.41 -7.75 -6.61
N SER A 293 -5.87 -8.40 -7.65
CA SER A 293 -4.67 -7.94 -8.35
C SER A 293 -4.90 -6.57 -8.99
N SER A 294 -5.98 -6.42 -9.76
CA SER A 294 -6.33 -5.18 -10.46
C SER A 294 -6.63 -4.01 -9.50
N VAL A 295 -7.43 -4.24 -8.47
CA VAL A 295 -7.74 -3.25 -7.41
C VAL A 295 -6.47 -2.88 -6.63
N GLY A 296 -5.64 -3.88 -6.32
CA GLY A 296 -4.34 -3.65 -5.69
C GLY A 296 -3.47 -2.72 -6.53
N LYS A 297 -3.37 -2.93 -7.85
CA LYS A 297 -2.65 -2.03 -8.77
C LYS A 297 -3.20 -0.61 -8.69
N ILE A 298 -4.52 -0.41 -8.70
CA ILE A 298 -5.15 0.92 -8.57
C ILE A 298 -4.74 1.59 -7.25
N ILE A 299 -4.89 0.91 -6.11
CA ILE A 299 -4.59 1.49 -4.79
C ILE A 299 -3.11 1.86 -4.70
N ILE A 300 -2.21 1.03 -5.24
CA ILE A 300 -0.77 1.34 -5.28
C ILE A 300 -0.48 2.54 -6.20
N GLN A 301 -1.17 2.67 -7.33
CA GLN A 301 -1.04 3.84 -8.18
C GLN A 301 -1.57 5.11 -7.50
N ASP A 302 -2.66 5.03 -6.76
CA ASP A 302 -3.19 6.17 -6.01
C ASP A 302 -2.27 6.58 -4.87
N LEU A 303 -1.65 5.61 -4.18
CA LEU A 303 -0.56 5.88 -3.22
C LEU A 303 0.64 6.56 -3.89
N LYS A 304 1.01 6.13 -5.10
CA LYS A 304 2.09 6.76 -5.87
C LYS A 304 1.76 8.21 -6.21
N GLU A 305 0.54 8.48 -6.67
CA GLU A 305 0.08 9.84 -6.92
C GLU A 305 0.06 10.68 -5.65
N LEU A 306 -0.44 10.14 -4.53
CA LEU A 306 -0.44 10.85 -3.26
C LEU A 306 0.97 11.33 -2.86
N THR A 307 2.02 10.60 -3.24
CA THR A 307 3.40 11.02 -2.95
C THR A 307 3.80 12.33 -3.64
N THR A 308 3.19 12.66 -4.79
CA THR A 308 3.50 13.88 -5.55
C THR A 308 2.68 15.09 -5.09
N LEU A 309 1.50 14.86 -4.50
CA LEU A 309 0.55 15.91 -4.12
C LEU A 309 0.73 16.44 -2.67
N ARG A 310 1.42 15.71 -1.80
CA ARG A 310 1.36 15.95 -0.36
C ARG A 310 2.34 17.01 0.17
N PRO A 311 2.02 17.67 1.30
CA PRO A 311 2.98 18.49 2.04
C PRO A 311 4.09 17.63 2.64
N VAL A 312 5.34 18.13 2.62
CA VAL A 312 6.56 17.45 3.10
C VAL A 312 6.47 16.99 4.58
N ASN A 313 5.58 17.60 5.37
CA ASN A 313 5.50 17.43 6.82
C ASN A 313 4.55 16.32 7.30
N GLN A 314 3.69 15.77 6.44
CA GLN A 314 2.77 14.69 6.83
C GLN A 314 3.41 13.31 6.68
N LYS A 315 3.66 12.63 7.81
CA LYS A 315 4.16 11.24 7.82
C LYS A 315 3.02 10.25 7.66
N ILE A 316 3.13 9.39 6.65
CA ILE A 316 2.15 8.34 6.33
C ILE A 316 2.88 7.01 6.32
N ASN A 317 2.38 6.07 7.12
CA ASN A 317 2.90 4.71 7.14
C ASN A 317 2.05 3.84 6.20
N VAL A 318 2.69 3.07 5.32
CA VAL A 318 2.00 2.10 4.46
C VAL A 318 2.37 0.70 4.92
N VAL A 319 1.34 -0.06 5.28
CA VAL A 319 1.43 -1.44 5.73
C VAL A 319 0.85 -2.34 4.66
N LEU A 320 1.65 -3.27 4.16
CA LEU A 320 1.24 -4.24 3.15
C LEU A 320 1.23 -5.63 3.78
N ASP A 321 0.05 -6.16 4.13
CA ASP A 321 -0.08 -7.57 4.49
C ASP A 321 -0.20 -8.41 3.21
N LYS A 322 0.46 -9.58 3.20
CA LYS A 322 0.64 -10.42 2.01
C LYS A 322 1.15 -9.62 0.79
N PHE A 323 2.36 -9.07 0.91
CA PHE A 323 3.03 -8.32 -0.14
C PHE A 323 2.99 -8.97 -1.54
N ASN A 324 3.01 -10.31 -1.61
CA ASN A 324 2.95 -11.04 -2.87
C ASN A 324 1.67 -10.81 -3.69
N VAL A 325 0.56 -10.40 -3.06
CA VAL A 325 -0.68 -10.06 -3.77
C VAL A 325 -0.53 -8.76 -4.57
N PHE A 326 0.35 -7.87 -4.13
CA PHE A 326 0.51 -6.51 -4.69
C PHE A 326 1.89 -6.29 -5.33
N ALA A 327 2.71 -7.34 -5.41
CA ALA A 327 4.08 -7.26 -5.90
C ALA A 327 4.08 -7.05 -7.42
N ASN A 328 4.30 -5.80 -7.83
CA ASN A 328 4.46 -5.38 -9.21
C ASN A 328 5.58 -4.32 -9.34
N GLU A 329 5.92 -3.91 -10.56
CA GLU A 329 6.96 -2.89 -10.76
C GLU A 329 6.59 -1.53 -10.13
N THR A 330 5.29 -1.20 -10.05
CA THR A 330 4.80 0.04 -9.45
C THR A 330 5.13 0.12 -7.96
N ILE A 331 4.92 -0.97 -7.19
CA ILE A 331 5.26 -0.98 -5.76
C ILE A 331 6.78 -0.92 -5.54
N VAL A 332 7.57 -1.58 -6.40
CA VAL A 332 9.04 -1.51 -6.34
C VAL A 332 9.51 -0.08 -6.59
N ASN A 333 8.94 0.58 -7.59
CA ASN A 333 9.22 1.98 -7.89
C ASN A 333 8.80 2.92 -6.76
N LEU A 334 7.64 2.66 -6.13
CA LEU A 334 7.18 3.40 -4.95
C LEU A 334 8.18 3.27 -3.80
N ILE A 335 8.57 2.05 -3.43
CA ILE A 335 9.54 1.78 -2.35
C ILE A 335 10.88 2.48 -2.62
N ASN A 336 11.34 2.48 -3.88
CA ASN A 336 12.62 3.10 -4.25
C ASN A 336 12.59 4.64 -4.22
N LYS A 337 11.48 5.26 -4.64
CA LYS A 337 11.37 6.72 -4.81
C LYS A 337 10.72 7.45 -3.63
N SER A 338 9.97 6.75 -2.77
CA SER A 338 9.16 7.36 -1.70
C SER A 338 9.95 7.90 -0.49
N ARG A 339 11.25 7.58 -0.38
CA ARG A 339 12.11 8.07 0.72
C ARG A 339 12.33 9.58 0.70
N SER A 340 12.40 10.21 -0.48
CA SER A 340 12.49 11.67 -0.57
C SER A 340 11.22 12.36 -0.06
N PHE A 341 10.14 11.60 0.12
CA PHE A 341 8.85 12.13 0.53
C PHE A 341 8.54 11.88 2.01
N ASN A 342 9.32 11.10 2.77
CA ASN A 342 9.00 10.61 4.15
C ASN A 342 7.92 9.50 4.23
N TYR A 343 7.97 8.49 3.37
CA TYR A 343 7.23 7.23 3.54
C TYR A 343 8.05 6.16 4.26
#